data_AF-A0A7C5FMY4-F1
#
_entry.id   AF-A0A7C5FMY4-F1
#
_cell.length_a   1.000
_cell.length_b   1.000
_cell.length_c   1.000
_cell.angle_alpha   90.00
_cell.angle_beta   90.00
_cell.angle_gamma   90.00
#
_symmetry.space_group_name_H-M   'P 1'
#
loop_
_entity.id
_entity.type
_entity.pdbx_description
1 polymer ?
#
loop_
_entity_poly.entity_id
_entity_poly.type
_entity_poly.pdbx_seq_one_letter_code
_entity_poly.pdbx_strand_id
1 'polypeptide(L)' 'MSVVFDEMLNQLILQRLMYDRRTAGAVLDVNCKDGCVCLTGCVDTLEQKEAALFLVEGLTGIKEVNDRIIVRQRFSETA' A
#
# COMPACT_ATOMS: atom_id res chain seq x y z
N MET A 1 19.12 -14.11 5.46
CA MET A 1 19.41 -12.67 5.28
C MET A 1 18.18 -11.88 4.81
N SER A 2 16.99 -12.50 4.67
CA SER A 2 15.81 -11.86 4.05
C SER A 2 15.02 -10.92 4.97
N VAL A 3 14.96 -11.22 6.28
CA VAL A 3 14.07 -10.51 7.23
C VAL A 3 14.35 -9.00 7.32
N VAL A 4 15.62 -8.61 7.24
CA VAL A 4 16.02 -7.18 7.39
C VAL A 4 15.53 -6.35 6.19
N PHE A 5 15.57 -6.90 4.97
CA PHE A 5 15.16 -6.18 3.77
C PHE A 5 13.65 -5.97 3.72
N ASP A 6 12.88 -7.01 4.07
CA ASP A 6 11.43 -6.98 4.15
C ASP A 6 10.95 -5.90 5.14
N GLU A 7 11.58 -5.83 6.32
CA GLU A 7 11.24 -4.86 7.37
C GLU A 7 11.54 -3.42 6.93
N MET A 8 12.69 -3.18 6.28
CA MET A 8 13.03 -1.86 5.73
C MET A 8 12.03 -1.41 4.66
N LEU A 9 11.62 -2.34 3.78
CA LEU A 9 10.67 -2.06 2.72
C LEU A 9 9.30 -1.69 3.31
N ASN A 10 8.87 -2.42 4.33
CA ASN A 10 7.65 -2.12 5.06
C ASN A 10 7.67 -0.72 5.71
N GLN A 11 8.73 -0.42 6.46
CA GLN A 11 8.88 0.90 7.09
C GLN A 11 8.90 2.03 6.06
N LEU A 12 9.55 1.82 4.92
CA LEU A 12 9.63 2.80 3.85
C LEU A 12 8.25 3.10 3.23
N ILE A 13 7.43 2.07 3.03
CA ILE A 13 6.06 2.20 2.53
C ILE A 13 5.19 2.93 3.55
N LEU A 14 5.23 2.50 4.81
CA LEU A 14 4.49 3.13 5.91
C LEU A 14 4.85 4.61 6.02
N GLN A 15 6.14 4.95 5.99
CA GLN A 15 6.57 6.34 6.07
C GLN A 15 6.02 7.19 4.91
N ARG A 16 5.99 6.65 3.68
CA ARG A 16 5.41 7.33 2.51
C ARG A 16 3.90 7.50 2.62
N LEU A 17 3.18 6.48 3.07
CA LEU A 17 1.73 6.53 3.32
C LEU A 17 1.38 7.51 4.45
N MET A 18 2.21 7.60 5.49
CA MET A 18 2.02 8.55 6.59
C MET A 18 2.27 9.99 6.16
N TYR A 19 3.22 10.21 5.24
CA TYR A 19 3.47 11.54 4.67
C TYR A 19 2.40 11.97 3.67
N ASP A 20 1.78 11.02 2.97
CA ASP A 20 0.72 11.35 2.03
C ASP A 20 -0.58 11.68 2.76
N ARG A 21 -0.95 12.96 2.71
CA ARG A 21 -2.13 13.50 3.39
C ARG A 21 -3.44 12.93 2.84
N ARG A 22 -3.43 12.31 1.65
CA ARG A 22 -4.62 11.67 1.07
C ARG A 22 -4.90 10.34 1.75
N THR A 23 -3.86 9.58 2.09
CA THR A 23 -3.97 8.32 2.84
C THR A 23 -3.99 8.52 4.36
N ALA A 24 -3.74 9.74 4.85
CA ALA A 24 -3.83 10.09 6.26
C ALA A 24 -5.27 9.90 6.79
N GLY A 25 -5.49 8.80 7.50
CA GLY A 25 -6.80 8.41 8.05
C GLY A 25 -7.28 7.04 7.56
N ALA A 26 -6.70 6.50 6.49
CA ALA A 26 -6.93 5.13 6.09
C ALA A 26 -6.23 4.16 7.04
N VAL A 27 -6.93 3.09 7.43
CA VAL A 27 -6.35 2.01 8.23
C VAL A 27 -5.80 0.97 7.27
N LEU A 28 -4.55 1.16 6.88
CA LEU A 28 -3.79 0.28 5.98
C LEU A 28 -2.65 -0.38 6.75
N ASP A 29 -2.55 -1.69 6.59
CA ASP A 29 -1.47 -2.54 7.06
C ASP A 29 -0.67 -3.03 5.85
N VAL A 30 0.65 -2.95 5.96
CA VAL A 30 1.57 -3.33 4.90
C VAL A 30 2.45 -4.45 5.42
N ASN A 31 2.55 -5.53 4.64
CA ASN A 31 3.38 -6.66 4.98
C ASN A 31 4.23 -7.07 3.78
N CYS A 32 5.54 -6.95 3.91
CA CYS A 32 6.50 -7.35 2.89
C CYS A 32 7.12 -8.69 3.26
N LYS A 33 7.24 -9.61 2.30
CA LYS A 33 7.89 -10.90 2.52
C LYS A 33 8.50 -11.44 1.23
N ASP A 34 9.81 -11.60 1.21
CA ASP A 34 10.59 -12.12 0.09
C ASP A 34 10.38 -11.33 -1.24
N GLY A 35 10.13 -10.04 -1.12
CA GLY A 35 9.79 -9.15 -2.25
C GLY A 35 8.33 -9.21 -2.70
N CYS A 36 7.47 -9.96 -2.02
CA CYS A 36 6.01 -9.86 -2.18
C CYS A 36 5.46 -8.85 -1.16
N VAL A 37 4.76 -7.82 -1.63
CA VAL A 37 4.13 -6.81 -0.78
C VAL A 37 2.65 -7.08 -0.70
N CYS A 38 2.13 -7.29 0.49
CA CYS A 38 0.70 -7.38 0.77
C CYS A 38 0.22 -6.08 1.40
N LEU A 39 -0.76 -5.45 0.77
CA LEU A 39 -1.46 -4.28 1.29
C LEU A 39 -2.85 -4.72 1.76
N THR A 40 -3.13 -4.61 3.04
CA THR A 40 -4.41 -5.00 3.64
C THR A 40 -5.00 -3.83 4.41
N GLY A 41 -6.31 -3.65 4.40
CA GLY A 41 -6.92 -2.60 5.21
C GLY A 41 -8.21 -2.06 4.64
N CYS A 42 -8.70 -0.99 5.23
CA CYS A 42 -9.90 -0.29 4.78
C CYS A 42 -9.57 1.17 4.47
N VAL A 43 -9.97 1.60 3.28
CA VAL A 43 -9.89 3.00 2.83
C VAL A 43 -11.29 3.50 2.50
N ASP A 44 -11.47 4.82 2.56
CA ASP A 44 -12.75 5.46 2.26
C ASP A 44 -12.89 5.76 0.76
N THR A 45 -11.78 6.02 0.06
CA THR A 45 -11.77 6.36 -1.37
C THR A 45 -10.80 5.51 -2.21
N LEU A 46 -11.11 5.36 -3.50
CA LEU A 46 -10.28 4.70 -4.52
C LEU A 46 -8.94 5.42 -4.69
N GLU A 47 -8.93 6.75 -4.64
CA GLU A 47 -7.70 7.55 -4.71
C GLU A 47 -6.70 7.15 -3.62
N GLN A 48 -7.16 6.82 -2.40
CA GLN A 48 -6.29 6.33 -1.32
C GLN A 48 -5.69 4.96 -1.66
N LYS A 49 -6.50 4.05 -2.22
CA LYS A 49 -6.04 2.73 -2.68
C LYS A 49 -5.02 2.88 -3.82
N GLU A 50 -5.33 3.68 -4.82
CA GLU A 50 -4.46 3.91 -5.99
C GLU A 50 -3.15 4.57 -5.60
N ALA A 51 -3.19 5.58 -4.71
CA ALA A 51 -1.97 6.20 -4.19
C ALA A 51 -1.08 5.19 -3.46
N ALA A 52 -1.68 4.30 -2.65
CA ALA A 52 -0.93 3.26 -1.95
C ALA A 52 -0.31 2.24 -2.92
N LEU A 53 -1.06 1.78 -3.92
CA LEU A 53 -0.56 0.90 -4.98
C LEU A 53 0.58 1.56 -5.75
N PHE A 54 0.40 2.79 -6.21
CA PHE A 54 1.41 3.53 -6.98
C PHE A 54 2.70 3.75 -6.17
N LEU A 55 2.57 4.06 -4.87
CA LEU A 55 3.72 4.20 -3.98
C LEU A 55 4.49 2.89 -3.83
N VAL A 56 3.78 1.77 -3.75
CA VAL A 56 4.38 0.44 -3.64
C VAL A 56 5.01 0.04 -4.96
N GLU A 57 4.30 0.09 -6.09
CA GLU A 57 4.84 -0.26 -7.42
C GLU A 57 6.09 0.54 -7.79
N GLY A 58 6.23 1.78 -7.31
CA GLY A 58 7.41 2.61 -7.52
C GLY A 58 8.67 2.19 -6.75
N LEU A 59 8.61 1.18 -5.86
CA LEU A 59 9.75 0.76 -5.04
C LEU A 59 10.58 -0.35 -5.68
N THR A 60 11.89 -0.12 -5.74
CA THR A 60 12.86 -1.10 -6.23
C THR A 60 12.99 -2.28 -5.25
N GLY A 61 12.77 -3.50 -5.74
CA GLY A 61 12.90 -4.74 -4.95
C GLY A 61 11.59 -5.53 -4.77
N ILE A 62 10.49 -5.00 -5.30
CA ILE A 62 9.20 -5.69 -5.30
C ILE A 62 9.10 -6.61 -6.51
N LYS A 63 8.78 -7.87 -6.23
CA LYS A 63 8.47 -8.90 -7.23
C LYS A 63 6.98 -8.94 -7.53
N GLU A 64 6.16 -8.77 -6.50
CA GLU A 64 4.70 -8.89 -6.59
C GLU A 64 4.02 -7.97 -5.58
N VAL A 65 2.91 -7.36 -6.00
CA VAL A 65 2.05 -6.54 -5.14
C VAL A 65 0.69 -7.20 -5.06
N ASN A 66 0.26 -7.52 -3.85
CA ASN A 66 -1.01 -8.16 -3.58
C ASN A 66 -1.92 -7.15 -2.87
N ASP A 67 -2.88 -6.60 -3.60
CA ASP A 67 -3.85 -5.67 -3.06
C ASP A 67 -5.02 -6.41 -2.40
N ARG A 68 -5.21 -6.16 -1.11
CA ARG A 68 -6.34 -6.63 -0.31
C ARG A 68 -7.00 -5.48 0.44
N ILE A 69 -6.89 -4.29 -0.13
CA ILE A 69 -7.49 -3.07 0.39
C ILE A 69 -8.97 -3.07 0.06
N ILE A 70 -9.80 -2.97 1.10
CA ILE A 70 -11.24 -2.85 0.98
C ILE A 70 -11.58 -1.37 0.89
N VAL A 71 -11.98 -0.93 -0.30
CA VAL A 71 -12.46 0.44 -0.50
C VAL A 71 -13.94 0.48 -0.16
N ARG A 72 -14.34 1.37 0.76
CA ARG A 72 -15.77 1.60 1.08
C ARG A 72 -16.50 2.39 0.00
N GLN A 73 -15.83 2.72 -1.11
CA GLN A 73 -16.36 3.57 -2.14
C GLN A 73 -17.51 2.92 -2.90
N ARG A 74 -18.60 3.68 -2.95
CA ARG A 74 -19.70 3.59 -3.91
C ARG A 74 -19.10 3.83 -5.31
N PHE A 75 -19.12 2.82 -6.17
CA PHE A 75 -18.68 2.90 -7.57
C PHE A 75 -18.93 4.29 -8.20
N SER A 76 -17.88 4.95 -8.63
CA SER A 76 -17.96 5.93 -9.70
C SER A 76 -17.12 5.35 -10.83
N GLU A 77 -17.74 4.44 -11.56
CA GLU A 77 -17.34 4.11 -12.92
C GLU A 77 -17.49 5.39 -13.74
N THR A 78 -16.42 5.90 -14.33
CA THR A 78 -16.53 6.93 -15.36
C THR A 78 -15.53 6.65 -16.45
N ALA A 79 -16.05 5.94 -17.46
CA ALA A 79 -15.77 5.96 -18.90
C ALA A 79 -14.32 5.80 -19.39
#